data_AF-M5UNQ1-F1
#
_entry.id   AF-M5UNQ1-F1
#
_cell.length_a   1.000
_cell.length_b   1.000
_cell.length_c   1.000
_cell.angle_alpha   90.00
_cell.angle_beta   90.00
_cell.angle_gamma   90.00
#
_symmetry.space_group_name_H-M   'P 1'
#
loop_
_entity.id
_entity.type
_entity.pdbx_description
1 polymer ?
#
loop_
_entity_poly.entity_id
_entity_poly.type
_entity_poly.pdbx_seq_one_letter_code
_entity_poly.pdbx_strand_id
1 'polypeptide(L)' 'MGNTIGPINARLRKPDLHGRLMELSFGSYHTGGAYFLLCDGSVQFITESINQDIYTGLGSRDGHEVPQEF' A
#
# COMPACT_ATOMS: atom_id res chain seq x y z
N MET A 1 3.49 -11.16 -5.85
CA MET A 1 4.27 -10.77 -4.67
C MET A 1 4.12 -9.26 -4.54
N GLY A 2 3.66 -8.74 -3.40
CA GLY A 2 3.45 -7.31 -3.19
C GLY A 2 4.15 -6.83 -1.92
N ASN A 3 4.52 -5.56 -1.87
CA ASN A 3 5.14 -4.88 -0.75
C ASN A 3 4.47 -3.52 -0.50
N THR A 4 4.59 -3.03 0.73
CA THR A 4 4.11 -1.71 1.14
C THR A 4 5.16 -0.60 0.98
N ILE A 5 6.39 -0.96 0.56
CA ILE A 5 7.49 -0.01 0.33
C ILE A 5 7.23 0.83 -0.93
N GLY A 6 6.69 0.20 -1.98
CA GLY A 6 6.21 0.91 -3.16
C GLY A 6 4.79 1.44 -2.92
N PRO A 7 4.43 2.63 -3.45
CA PRO A 7 3.10 3.18 -3.29
C PRO A 7 2.03 2.34 -3.99
N ILE A 8 0.79 2.39 -3.49
CA ILE A 8 -0.36 1.74 -4.13
C ILE A 8 -0.48 2.23 -5.58
N ASN A 9 -0.74 1.30 -6.49
CA ASN A 9 -0.90 1.59 -7.92
C ASN A 9 0.37 2.23 -8.55
N ALA A 10 1.57 1.94 -8.05
CA ALA A 10 2.82 2.54 -8.54
C ALA A 10 2.98 2.48 -10.07
N ARG A 11 2.57 1.37 -10.71
CA ARG A 11 2.63 1.23 -12.17
C ARG A 11 1.77 2.23 -12.94
N LEU A 12 0.70 2.74 -12.35
CA LEU A 12 -0.20 3.72 -12.96
C LEU A 12 0.19 5.16 -12.61
N ARG A 13 0.68 5.39 -11.39
CA ARG A 13 0.88 6.74 -10.84
C ARG A 13 2.31 7.24 -10.85
N LYS A 14 3.30 6.36 -10.91
CA LYS A 14 4.72 6.69 -10.68
C LYS A 14 5.61 6.11 -11.78
N PRO A 15 5.52 6.62 -13.02
CA PRO A 15 6.35 6.16 -14.15
C PRO A 15 7.86 6.37 -13.92
N ASP A 16 8.22 7.24 -12.98
CA ASP A 16 9.58 7.57 -12.54
C ASP A 16 10.18 6.56 -11.55
N LEU A 17 9.36 5.67 -10.97
CA LEU A 17 9.82 4.70 -9.99
C LEU A 17 10.63 3.57 -10.66
N HIS A 18 11.56 2.97 -9.92
CA HIS A 18 12.30 1.82 -10.44
C HIS A 18 11.34 0.66 -10.78
N GLY A 19 11.50 0.03 -11.95
CA GLY A 19 10.56 -0.98 -12.45
C GLY A 19 10.31 -2.15 -11.50
N ARG A 20 11.31 -2.55 -10.70
CA ARG A 20 11.10 -3.59 -9.66
C ARG A 20 10.19 -3.14 -8.53
N LEU A 21 10.24 -1.86 -8.15
CA LEU A 21 9.31 -1.34 -7.16
C LEU A 21 7.89 -1.32 -7.71
N MET A 22 7.70 -0.96 -8.98
CA MET A 22 6.38 -1.02 -9.62
C MET A 22 5.81 -2.44 -9.70
N GLU A 23 6.64 -3.42 -10.05
CA GLU A 23 6.24 -4.83 -10.13
C GLU A 23 5.85 -5.40 -8.78
N LEU A 24 6.56 -4.99 -7.73
CA LEU A 24 6.34 -5.46 -6.36
C LEU A 24 5.37 -4.58 -5.57
N SER A 25 4.81 -3.51 -6.13
CA SER A 25 3.83 -2.68 -5.42
C SER A 25 2.46 -3.35 -5.41
N PHE A 26 1.73 -3.23 -4.31
CA PHE A 26 0.30 -3.59 -4.31
C PHE A 26 -0.50 -2.58 -5.15
N GLY A 27 -1.63 -3.04 -5.71
CA GLY A 27 -2.51 -2.15 -6.44
C GLY A 27 -3.57 -2.88 -7.25
N SER A 28 -4.46 -2.08 -7.83
CA SER A 28 -5.47 -2.48 -8.79
C SER A 28 -5.39 -1.59 -10.03
N TYR A 29 -6.13 -1.92 -11.09
CA TYR A 29 -6.28 -1.01 -12.24
C TYR A 29 -7.33 0.09 -12.01
N HIS A 30 -8.01 0.07 -10.87
CA HIS A 30 -9.00 1.08 -10.50
C HIS A 30 -8.32 2.29 -9.87
N THR A 31 -8.81 3.48 -10.20
CA THR A 31 -8.37 4.73 -9.58
C THR A 31 -8.91 4.84 -8.17
N GLY A 32 -8.10 5.39 -7.27
CA GLY A 32 -8.53 5.78 -5.92
C GLY A 32 -8.02 4.86 -4.82
N GLY A 33 -7.63 3.62 -5.12
CA GLY A 33 -7.06 2.71 -4.12
C GLY A 33 -7.28 1.24 -4.43
N ALA A 34 -7.17 0.42 -3.39
CA ALA A 34 -7.45 -1.01 -3.45
C ALA A 34 -7.94 -1.53 -2.09
N TYR A 35 -8.64 -2.67 -2.10
CA TYR A 35 -8.99 -3.40 -0.88
C TYR A 35 -7.82 -4.28 -0.44
N PHE A 36 -7.51 -4.23 0.86
CA PHE A 36 -6.47 -5.02 1.51
C PHE A 36 -7.10 -5.93 2.56
N LEU A 37 -6.71 -7.20 2.53
CA LEU A 37 -6.98 -8.16 3.59
C LEU A 37 -5.86 -8.05 4.64
N LEU A 38 -6.24 -7.79 5.88
CA LEU A 38 -5.31 -7.74 7.02
C LEU A 38 -5.19 -9.12 7.67
N CYS A 39 -4.14 -9.30 8.49
CA CYS A 39 -3.87 -10.58 9.15
C CYS A 39 -4.92 -11.02 10.16
N ASP A 40 -5.76 -10.09 10.64
CA ASP A 40 -6.90 -10.35 11.52
C ASP A 40 -8.17 -10.80 10.75
N GLY A 41 -8.10 -10.90 9.42
CA GLY A 41 -9.21 -11.27 8.55
C GLY A 41 -10.13 -10.11 8.18
N SER A 42 -9.87 -8.89 8.66
CA SER A 42 -10.61 -7.70 8.24
C SER A 42 -10.17 -7.24 6.84
N VAL A 43 -11.12 -6.69 6.08
CA VAL A 43 -10.86 -6.10 4.76
C VAL A 43 -11.10 -4.62 4.84
N GLN A 44 -10.10 -3.84 4.44
CA GLN A 44 -10.17 -2.37 4.46
C GLN A 44 -9.84 -1.80 3.09
N PHE A 45 -10.52 -0.73 2.72
CA PHE A 45 -10.18 0.03 1.53
C PHE A 45 -9.07 1.02 1.88
N ILE A 46 -7.92 0.89 1.23
CA ILE A 46 -6.81 1.82 1.41
C ILE A 46 -6.70 2.69 0.16
N THR A 47 -6.76 4.00 0.36
CA THR A 47 -6.69 4.97 -0.72
C THR A 47 -5.26 5.07 -1.27
N GLU A 48 -5.12 5.36 -2.56
CA GLU A 48 -3.80 5.62 -3.17
C GLU A 48 -3.18 6.96 -2.71
N SER A 49 -3.91 7.75 -1.93
CA SER A 49 -3.44 8.99 -1.30
C SER A 49 -2.97 8.79 0.14
N ILE A 50 -2.92 7.55 0.64
CA ILE A 50 -2.40 7.23 1.97
C ILE A 50 -0.98 7.78 2.14
N ASN A 51 -0.66 8.25 3.34
CA ASN A 51 0.71 8.64 3.67
C ASN A 51 1.64 7.42 3.54
N GLN A 52 2.76 7.57 2.84
CA GLN A 52 3.68 6.47 2.55
C GLN A 52 4.32 5.86 3.80
N ASP A 53 4.58 6.64 4.84
CA ASP A 53 5.17 6.16 6.09
C ASP A 53 4.16 5.28 6.83
N ILE A 54 2.90 5.73 6.90
CA ILE A 54 1.78 4.96 7.46
C ILE A 54 1.58 3.66 6.67
N TYR A 55 1.58 3.74 5.34
CA TYR A 55 1.39 2.58 4.47
C TYR A 55 2.51 1.55 4.62
N THR A 56 3.76 2.01 4.73
CA THR A 56 4.92 1.15 4.98
C THR A 56 4.77 0.47 6.36
N GLY A 57 4.38 1.23 7.38
CA GLY A 57 4.13 0.74 8.73
C GLY A 57 3.04 -0.34 8.81
N LEU A 58 1.98 -0.27 7.98
CA LEU A 58 0.94 -1.32 7.90
C LEU A 58 1.50 -2.69 7.48
N GLY A 59 2.58 -2.71 6.69
CA GLY A 59 3.27 -3.95 6.31
C GLY A 59 4.39 -4.36 7.27
N SER A 60 4.72 -3.53 8.25
CA SER A 60 5.78 -3.77 9.24
C SER A 60 5.26 -4.64 10.39
N ARG A 61 6.06 -5.62 10.80
CA ARG A 61 5.74 -6.48 11.95
C ARG A 61 5.82 -5.74 13.29
N ASP A 62 6.59 -4.66 13.35
CA ASP A 62 6.84 -3.95 14.61
C ASP A 62 5.70 -3.00 15.02
N GLY A 63 4.62 -2.91 14.23
CA GLY A 63 3.25 -2.56 14.67
C GLY A 63 3.01 -1.19 15.34
N HIS A 64 4.04 -0.38 15.60
CA HIS A 64 3.95 0.83 16.42
C HIS A 64 3.90 2.15 15.64
N GLU A 65 3.82 2.10 14.31
CA GLU A 65 3.88 3.29 13.44
C GLU A 65 2.50 3.80 12.99
N VAL A 66 1.42 3.09 13.35
CA VAL A 66 0.12 3.25 12.70
C VAL A 66 -0.96 3.63 13.76
N PRO A 67 -1.43 4.90 13.81
CA PRO A 67 -2.62 5.27 14.58
C PRO A 67 -3.83 4.38 14.26
N GLN A 68 -4.69 4.10 15.23
CA GLN A 68 -5.76 3.10 15.11
C GLN A 68 -6.94 3.50 14.18
N GLU A 69 -6.82 4.61 13.44
CA GLU A 69 -7.87 5.24 12.63
C GLU A 69 -7.27 5.97 11.41
N PHE A 70 -7.70 5.61 10.19
CA PHE A 70 -7.42 6.32 8.93
C PHE A 70 -8.62 6.27 7.98
#